data_AF-T1CFI7-F1
#
_entry.id   AF-T1CFI7-F1
#
_cell.length_a   1.000
_cell.length_b   1.000
_cell.length_c   1.000
_cell.angle_alpha   90.00
_cell.angle_beta   90.00
_cell.angle_gamma   90.00
#
_symmetry.space_group_name_H-M   'P 1'
#
loop_
_entity.id
_entity.type
_entity.pdbx_description
1 polymer ?
#
loop_
_entity_poly.entity_id
_entity_poly.type
_entity_poly.pdbx_seq_one_letter_code
_entity_poly.pdbx_strand_id
1 'polypeptide(L)'
;MVAYAVEALVNAGITEVMLVTGGTHAGEFLRLLGNGHEYGIDRLAYAYQERAAGIADALGLAERFVDDDLVAVMLADNILERSLGPSIERFTGKGSGAQLLLWEEHEVNHLQSLGVAEFGDNGEIVRIVEKPSDPPSKLAVTGIYLYDSEVFRMVRNLEPSARGELEITDVNNFYVEAGRATYDI
;
A
#
# COMPACT_ATOMS: atom_id res chain seq x y z
N MET A 1 16.89 -2.72 3.31
CA MET A 1 15.63 -1.96 3.34
C MET A 1 14.43 -2.89 3.36
N VAL A 2 14.23 -3.74 2.34
CA VAL A 2 13.13 -4.73 2.30
C VAL A 2 12.95 -5.57 3.57
N ALA A 3 14.04 -5.93 4.25
CA ALA A 3 13.99 -6.68 5.51
C ALA A 3 13.21 -5.96 6.62
N TYR A 4 13.26 -4.62 6.68
CA TYR A 4 12.48 -3.83 7.64
C TYR A 4 10.98 -3.89 7.35
N ALA A 5 10.59 -3.87 6.07
CA ALA A 5 9.19 -4.03 5.68
C ALA A 5 8.67 -5.43 6.00
N VAL A 6 9.48 -6.46 5.71
CA VAL A 6 9.16 -7.85 6.08
C VAL A 6 9.00 -7.99 7.59
N GLU A 7 9.95 -7.47 8.37
CA GLU A 7 9.89 -7.50 9.83
C GLU A 7 8.64 -6.78 10.37
N ALA A 8 8.29 -5.61 9.81
CA ALA A 8 7.09 -4.87 10.21
C ALA A 8 5.80 -5.66 9.96
N LEU A 9 5.69 -6.36 8.81
CA LEU A 9 4.54 -7.20 8.47
C LEU A 9 4.46 -8.44 9.37
N VAL A 10 5.57 -9.14 9.57
CA VAL A 10 5.63 -10.35 10.40
C VAL A 10 5.34 -10.03 11.87
N ASN A 11 5.91 -8.94 12.40
CA ASN A 11 5.62 -8.48 13.76
C ASN A 11 4.15 -8.05 13.96
N ALA A 12 3.44 -7.74 12.86
CA ALA A 12 2.01 -7.46 12.87
C ALA A 12 1.13 -8.70 12.61
N GLY A 13 1.74 -9.89 12.51
CA GLY A 13 1.03 -11.17 12.35
C GLY A 13 0.79 -11.60 10.91
N ILE A 14 1.37 -10.90 9.92
CA ILE A 14 1.24 -11.26 8.50
C ILE A 14 2.42 -12.17 8.12
N THR A 15 2.15 -13.47 7.96
CA THR A 15 3.17 -14.49 7.65
C THR A 15 3.05 -15.08 6.24
N GLU A 16 2.01 -14.72 5.47
CA GLU A 16 1.93 -14.99 4.04
C GLU A 16 2.25 -13.72 3.26
N VAL A 17 3.37 -13.72 2.54
CA VAL A 17 3.91 -12.53 1.88
C VAL A 17 4.19 -12.82 0.41
N MET A 18 3.78 -11.91 -0.48
CA MET A 18 4.29 -11.85 -1.84
C MET A 18 5.24 -10.68 -1.99
N LEU A 19 6.48 -10.95 -2.43
CA LEU A 19 7.39 -9.93 -2.87
C LEU A 19 7.22 -9.69 -4.37
N VAL A 20 6.71 -8.51 -4.72
CA VAL A 20 6.70 -8.02 -6.09
C VAL A 20 7.99 -7.23 -6.34
N THR A 21 8.73 -7.59 -7.38
CA THR A 21 10.00 -6.94 -7.72
C THR A 21 10.18 -6.85 -9.23
N GLY A 22 11.14 -6.06 -9.71
CA GLY A 22 11.38 -5.86 -11.13
C GLY A 22 12.84 -5.49 -11.43
N GLY A 23 13.15 -5.29 -12.71
CA GLY A 23 14.47 -4.85 -13.15
C GLY A 23 15.57 -5.91 -13.02
N THR A 24 16.83 -5.46 -13.06
CA THR A 24 18.02 -6.32 -13.18
C THR A 24 18.41 -7.04 -11.89
N HIS A 25 17.94 -6.54 -10.73
CA HIS A 25 18.32 -7.07 -9.41
C HIS A 25 17.25 -7.97 -8.78
N ALA A 26 16.17 -8.30 -9.50
CA ALA A 26 15.07 -9.14 -8.98
C ALA A 26 15.56 -10.46 -8.34
N GLY A 27 16.57 -11.10 -8.93
CA GLY A 27 17.14 -12.36 -8.43
C GLY A 27 17.88 -12.24 -7.09
N GLU A 28 18.30 -11.03 -6.68
CA GLU A 28 18.98 -10.82 -5.41
C GLU A 28 18.04 -11.00 -4.21
N PHE A 29 16.75 -10.69 -4.37
CA PHE A 29 15.76 -10.89 -3.32
C PHE A 29 15.52 -12.37 -2.99
N LEU A 30 15.62 -13.26 -4.00
CA LEU A 30 15.56 -14.69 -3.75
C LEU A 30 16.79 -15.19 -2.97
N ARG A 31 17.97 -14.60 -3.23
CA ARG A 31 19.19 -14.93 -2.47
C ARG A 31 19.14 -14.41 -1.04
N LEU A 32 18.50 -13.26 -0.83
CA LEU A 32 18.36 -12.63 0.48
C LEU A 32 17.30 -13.32 1.35
N LEU A 33 16.08 -13.49 0.83
CA LEU A 33 14.94 -13.96 1.61
C LEU A 33 14.72 -15.47 1.51
N GLY A 34 15.25 -16.14 0.48
CA GLY A 34 15.09 -17.58 0.29
C GLY A 34 13.62 -18.00 0.24
N ASN A 35 13.20 -18.84 1.17
CA ASN A 35 11.80 -19.22 1.37
C ASN A 35 11.10 -18.41 2.48
N GLY A 36 11.80 -17.45 3.10
CA GLY A 36 11.25 -16.53 4.10
C GLY A 36 11.25 -17.04 5.54
N HIS A 37 11.54 -18.31 5.81
CA HIS A 37 11.42 -18.87 7.17
C HIS A 37 12.35 -18.20 8.20
N GLU A 38 13.56 -17.79 7.80
CA GLU A 38 14.49 -17.08 8.69
C GLU A 38 13.94 -15.70 9.12
N TYR A 39 12.95 -15.18 8.39
CA TYR A 39 12.28 -13.91 8.65
C TYR A 39 10.90 -14.08 9.30
N GLY A 40 10.50 -15.32 9.66
CA GLY A 40 9.19 -15.59 10.24
C GLY A 40 8.02 -15.62 9.23
N ILE A 41 8.32 -15.77 7.94
CA ILE A 41 7.32 -15.95 6.89
C ILE A 41 6.99 -17.46 6.76
N ASP A 42 5.70 -17.79 6.75
CA ASP A 42 5.19 -19.14 6.53
C ASP A 42 5.09 -19.47 5.03
N ARG A 43 4.66 -18.50 4.22
CA ARG A 43 4.55 -18.63 2.77
C ARG A 43 5.09 -17.39 2.07
N LEU A 44 6.20 -17.55 1.34
CA LEU A 44 6.78 -16.50 0.51
C LEU A 44 6.55 -16.78 -0.99
N ALA A 45 5.89 -15.85 -1.67
CA ALA A 45 5.75 -15.85 -3.13
C ALA A 45 6.55 -14.71 -3.76
N TYR A 46 6.91 -14.86 -5.03
CA TYR A 46 7.60 -13.83 -5.80
C TYR A 46 6.83 -13.56 -7.09
N ALA A 47 6.69 -12.27 -7.44
CA ALA A 47 6.17 -11.84 -8.73
C ALA A 47 7.14 -10.86 -9.40
N TYR A 48 7.19 -10.89 -10.72
CA TYR A 48 8.02 -10.00 -11.52
C TYR A 48 7.17 -8.93 -12.19
N GLN A 49 7.43 -7.67 -11.87
CA GLN A 49 6.85 -6.51 -12.53
C GLN A 49 7.70 -6.15 -13.76
N GLU A 50 7.15 -6.35 -14.96
CA GLU A 50 7.90 -6.19 -16.22
C GLU A 50 8.37 -4.75 -16.48
N ARG A 51 7.59 -3.78 -16.04
CA ARG A 51 7.85 -2.34 -16.21
C ARG A 51 7.41 -1.62 -14.95
N ALA A 52 8.04 -0.48 -14.64
CA ALA A 52 7.63 0.37 -13.51
C ALA A 52 6.33 1.13 -13.85
N ALA A 53 5.21 0.42 -14.02
CA ALA A 53 3.90 0.97 -14.38
C ALA A 53 3.08 1.41 -13.15
N GLY A 54 3.73 1.69 -12.02
CA GLY A 54 3.08 2.16 -10.80
C GLY A 54 2.78 1.05 -9.78
N ILE A 55 2.34 1.47 -8.59
CA ILE A 55 2.10 0.61 -7.44
C ILE A 55 0.85 -0.26 -7.66
N ALA A 56 -0.18 0.28 -8.31
CA ALA A 56 -1.41 -0.48 -8.57
C ALA A 56 -1.16 -1.65 -9.55
N ASP A 57 -0.25 -1.49 -10.51
CA ASP A 57 0.19 -2.57 -11.41
C ASP A 57 0.86 -3.72 -10.62
N ALA A 58 1.77 -3.36 -9.70
CA ALA A 58 2.42 -4.33 -8.82
C ALA A 58 1.41 -5.06 -7.92
N LEU A 59 0.43 -4.34 -7.37
CA LEU A 59 -0.66 -4.94 -6.58
C LEU A 59 -1.48 -5.93 -7.42
N GLY A 60 -1.77 -5.60 -8.68
CA GLY A 60 -2.51 -6.49 -9.59
C GLY A 60 -1.88 -7.88 -9.77
N LEU A 61 -0.54 -7.98 -9.71
CA LEU A 61 0.17 -9.26 -9.79
C LEU A 61 -0.11 -10.19 -8.61
N ALA A 62 -0.56 -9.64 -7.48
CA ALA A 62 -0.88 -10.39 -6.27
C ALA A 62 -2.31 -10.96 -6.24
N GLU A 63 -3.16 -10.66 -7.23
CA GLU A 63 -4.59 -11.05 -7.23
C GLU A 63 -4.78 -12.54 -6.91
N ARG A 64 -4.07 -13.44 -7.61
CA ARG A 64 -4.20 -14.89 -7.39
C ARG A 64 -3.57 -15.39 -6.10
N PHE A 65 -2.67 -14.61 -5.51
CA PHE A 65 -2.02 -14.96 -4.26
C PHE A 65 -2.93 -14.64 -3.08
N VAL A 66 -3.59 -13.48 -3.14
CA VAL A 66 -4.53 -13.00 -2.11
C VAL A 66 -5.90 -13.68 -2.23
N ASP A 67 -6.37 -13.98 -3.45
CA ASP A 67 -7.70 -14.57 -3.69
C ASP A 67 -8.81 -13.68 -3.09
N ASP A 68 -9.62 -14.19 -2.18
CA ASP A 68 -10.72 -13.47 -1.54
C ASP A 68 -10.36 -12.88 -0.15
N ASP A 69 -9.09 -12.99 0.29
CA ASP A 69 -8.64 -12.48 1.60
C ASP A 69 -8.42 -10.95 1.61
N LEU A 70 -8.22 -10.42 2.83
CA LEU A 70 -7.74 -9.05 3.05
C LEU A 70 -6.25 -8.95 2.69
N VAL A 71 -5.83 -7.79 2.18
CA VAL A 71 -4.44 -7.54 1.77
C VAL A 71 -3.86 -6.33 2.50
N ALA A 72 -2.63 -6.48 2.98
CA ALA A 72 -1.76 -5.37 3.37
C ALA A 72 -0.69 -5.17 2.30
N VAL A 73 -0.57 -3.95 1.82
CA VAL A 73 0.47 -3.52 0.88
C VAL A 73 1.43 -2.64 1.63
N MET A 74 2.73 -2.93 1.54
CA MET A 74 3.79 -2.11 2.12
C MET A 74 4.90 -1.93 1.09
N LEU A 75 5.21 -0.68 0.75
CA LEU A 75 6.36 -0.36 -0.09
C LEU A 75 7.65 -0.70 0.68
N ALA A 76 8.56 -1.41 0.02
CA ALA A 76 9.74 -1.99 0.66
C ALA A 76 10.79 -0.96 1.14
N ASP A 77 10.59 0.32 0.81
CA ASP A 77 11.38 1.46 1.22
C ASP A 77 10.79 2.25 2.40
N ASN A 78 9.58 1.90 2.84
CA ASN A 78 8.97 2.52 4.01
C ASN A 78 9.51 1.87 5.29
N ILE A 79 9.90 2.69 6.26
CA ILE A 79 10.41 2.27 7.57
C ILE A 79 9.48 2.84 8.64
N LEU A 80 9.04 1.98 9.56
CA LEU A 80 8.13 2.34 10.63
C LEU A 80 8.82 2.22 11.99
N GLU A 81 8.63 3.23 12.84
CA GLU A 81 9.02 3.16 14.25
C GLU A 81 7.92 2.53 15.13
N ARG A 82 6.70 2.41 14.61
CA ARG A 82 5.52 1.89 15.31
C ARG A 82 5.03 0.59 14.68
N SER A 83 4.42 -0.26 15.48
CA SER A 83 3.83 -1.52 15.01
C SER A 83 2.58 -1.26 14.17
N LEU A 84 2.43 -2.01 13.07
CA LEU A 84 1.21 -2.06 12.26
C LEU A 84 0.10 -2.92 12.89
N GLY A 85 0.42 -3.69 13.93
CA GLY A 85 -0.50 -4.64 14.57
C GLY A 85 -1.86 -4.02 14.92
N PRO A 86 -1.91 -2.87 15.64
CA PRO A 86 -3.18 -2.23 15.98
C PRO A 86 -4.00 -1.79 14.76
N SER A 87 -3.35 -1.33 13.70
CA SER A 87 -4.00 -0.90 12.45
C SER A 87 -4.58 -2.11 11.71
N ILE A 88 -3.82 -3.20 11.64
CA ILE A 88 -4.26 -4.48 11.03
C ILE A 88 -5.41 -5.10 11.85
N GLU A 89 -5.35 -5.10 13.18
CA GLU A 89 -6.42 -5.60 14.04
C GLU A 89 -7.72 -4.82 13.84
N ARG A 90 -7.64 -3.48 13.77
CA ARG A 90 -8.82 -2.64 13.47
C ARG A 90 -9.41 -2.96 12.10
N PHE A 91 -8.57 -3.10 11.09
CA PHE A 91 -9.03 -3.36 9.73
C PHE A 91 -9.63 -4.76 9.57
N THR A 92 -8.99 -5.78 10.13
CA THR A 92 -9.52 -7.15 10.13
C THR A 92 -10.85 -7.25 10.88
N GLY A 93 -11.03 -6.50 11.98
CA GLY A 93 -12.32 -6.37 12.67
C GLY A 93 -13.44 -5.75 11.83
N LYS A 94 -13.11 -4.86 10.88
CA LYS A 94 -14.06 -4.28 9.91
C LYS A 94 -14.34 -5.23 8.73
N GLY A 95 -13.31 -5.95 8.28
CA GLY A 95 -13.41 -7.00 7.26
C GLY A 95 -13.70 -6.53 5.83
N SER A 96 -13.75 -5.21 5.58
CA SER A 96 -14.04 -4.66 4.24
C SER A 96 -13.61 -3.20 4.09
N GLY A 97 -13.50 -2.75 2.84
CA GLY A 97 -13.13 -1.41 2.44
C GLY A 97 -11.61 -1.23 2.33
N ALA A 98 -11.16 0.01 2.58
CA ALA A 98 -9.76 0.35 2.64
C ALA A 98 -9.41 1.02 3.98
N GLN A 99 -8.19 0.82 4.47
CA GLN A 99 -7.62 1.61 5.55
C GLN A 99 -6.26 2.15 5.13
N LEU A 100 -6.15 3.48 5.15
CA LEU A 100 -4.98 4.22 4.70
C LEU A 100 -4.18 4.68 5.91
N LEU A 101 -2.88 4.40 5.88
CA LEU A 101 -1.98 4.87 6.93
C LEU A 101 -1.46 6.24 6.52
N LEU A 102 -1.72 7.24 7.36
CA LEU A 102 -1.34 8.62 7.13
C LEU A 102 -0.16 8.99 8.02
N TRP A 103 0.63 9.94 7.57
CA TRP A 103 1.72 10.52 8.34
C TRP A 103 1.68 12.03 8.24
N GLU A 104 1.94 12.70 9.37
CA GLU A 104 2.03 14.15 9.42
C GLU A 104 3.38 14.62 8.89
N GLU A 105 3.37 15.24 7.71
CA GLU A 105 4.52 15.88 7.08
C GLU A 105 4.38 17.41 7.18
N HIS A 106 5.44 18.07 7.61
CA HIS A 106 5.50 19.51 7.78
C HIS A 106 6.23 20.23 6.64
N GLU A 107 7.04 19.52 5.86
CA GLU A 107 7.72 20.05 4.70
C GLU A 107 6.80 20.07 3.48
N VAL A 108 6.38 21.28 3.09
CA VAL A 108 5.49 21.50 1.93
C VAL A 108 6.07 20.88 0.66
N ASN A 109 7.37 21.03 0.41
CA ASN A 109 8.00 20.46 -0.79
C ASN A 109 7.91 18.93 -0.83
N HIS A 110 7.92 18.27 0.34
CA HIS A 110 7.78 16.82 0.39
C HIS A 110 6.32 16.41 0.18
N LEU A 111 5.35 17.10 0.79
CA LEU A 111 3.92 16.91 0.53
C LEU A 111 3.57 17.00 -0.97
N GLN A 112 4.19 17.93 -1.69
CA GLN A 112 3.99 18.09 -3.15
C GLN A 112 4.47 16.89 -3.98
N SER A 113 5.19 15.95 -3.38
CA SER A 113 5.67 14.72 -4.03
C SER A 113 4.89 13.45 -3.63
N LEU A 114 3.89 13.59 -2.76
CA LEU A 114 3.13 12.48 -2.17
C LEU A 114 1.63 12.59 -2.50
N GLY A 115 0.87 11.54 -2.22
CA GLY A 115 -0.59 11.62 -2.12
C GLY A 115 -0.98 12.28 -0.80
N VAL A 116 -1.75 13.36 -0.82
CA VAL A 116 -2.14 14.12 0.37
C VAL A 116 -3.65 14.03 0.58
N ALA A 117 -4.07 13.65 1.79
CA ALA A 117 -5.47 13.52 2.14
C ALA A 117 -6.13 14.89 2.34
N GLU A 118 -7.27 15.08 1.69
CA GLU A 118 -8.21 16.18 1.91
C GLU A 118 -9.32 15.70 2.84
N PHE A 119 -9.67 16.51 3.83
CA PHE A 119 -10.66 16.16 4.85
C PHE A 119 -11.92 17.01 4.73
N GLY A 120 -13.06 16.36 4.97
CA GLY A 120 -14.35 17.02 5.11
C GLY A 120 -14.56 17.61 6.50
N ASP A 121 -15.70 18.27 6.68
CA ASP A 121 -16.05 18.94 7.93
C ASP A 121 -16.18 17.99 9.14
N ASN A 122 -16.42 16.69 8.92
CA ASN A 122 -16.56 15.68 9.98
C ASN A 122 -15.27 14.88 10.22
N GLY A 123 -14.15 15.26 9.59
CA GLY A 123 -12.86 14.58 9.73
C GLY A 123 -12.73 13.31 8.88
N GLU A 124 -13.66 13.04 7.97
CA GLU A 124 -13.55 11.99 6.96
C GLU A 124 -12.61 12.40 5.82
N ILE A 125 -11.94 11.44 5.19
CA ILE A 125 -11.23 11.70 3.93
C ILE A 125 -12.28 11.88 2.84
N VAL A 126 -12.25 13.02 2.16
CA VAL A 126 -13.13 13.30 1.01
C VAL A 126 -12.42 13.09 -0.32
N ARG A 127 -11.09 13.20 -0.34
CA ARG A 127 -10.27 12.99 -1.52
C ARG A 127 -8.81 12.76 -1.14
N ILE A 128 -8.07 12.08 -2.00
CA ILE A 128 -6.61 12.06 -1.98
C ILE A 128 -6.12 12.73 -3.24
N VAL A 129 -5.26 13.74 -3.06
CA VAL A 129 -4.68 14.50 -4.17
C VAL A 129 -3.26 14.00 -4.40
N GLU A 130 -3.00 13.42 -5.56
CA GLU A 130 -1.66 12.97 -5.95
C GLU A 130 -0.79 14.18 -6.30
N LYS A 131 0.35 14.32 -5.61
CA LYS A 131 1.39 15.33 -5.89
C LYS A 131 0.80 16.74 -6.06
N PRO A 132 0.05 17.24 -5.08
CA PRO A 132 -0.63 18.52 -5.19
C PRO A 132 0.39 19.65 -5.28
N SER A 133 0.15 20.67 -6.12
CA SER A 133 0.95 21.90 -6.08
C SER A 133 0.71 22.71 -4.80
N ASP A 134 -0.51 22.61 -4.25
CA ASP A 134 -0.92 23.23 -2.99
C ASP A 134 -1.56 22.13 -2.11
N PRO A 135 -0.81 21.54 -1.16
CA PRO A 135 -1.30 20.42 -0.36
C PRO A 135 -2.54 20.78 0.47
N PRO A 136 -3.65 20.02 0.38
CA PRO A 136 -4.90 20.32 1.09
C PRO A 136 -4.79 20.11 2.61
N SER A 137 -3.79 19.36 3.07
CA SER A 137 -3.50 19.15 4.48
C SER A 137 -2.01 18.81 4.67
N LYS A 138 -1.64 18.52 5.92
CA LYS A 138 -0.31 18.00 6.29
C LYS A 138 -0.26 16.47 6.37
N LEU A 139 -1.36 15.78 6.06
CA LEU A 139 -1.45 14.33 6.20
C LEU A 139 -1.21 13.65 4.85
N ALA A 140 0.02 13.16 4.68
CA ALA A 140 0.40 12.38 3.52
C ALA A 140 -0.03 10.92 3.70
N VAL A 141 -0.47 10.29 2.61
CA VAL A 141 -0.68 8.85 2.56
C VAL A 141 0.68 8.17 2.48
N THR A 142 0.97 7.28 3.43
CA THR A 142 2.21 6.50 3.46
C THR A 142 2.24 5.44 2.36
N GLY A 143 3.35 4.71 2.24
CA GLY A 143 3.45 3.52 1.39
C GLY A 143 2.78 2.28 1.98
N ILE A 144 1.83 2.42 2.91
CA ILE A 144 1.15 1.31 3.58
C ILE A 144 -0.36 1.44 3.40
N TYR A 145 -0.96 0.38 2.86
CA TYR A 145 -2.37 0.36 2.50
C TYR A 145 -2.99 -0.98 2.91
N LEU A 146 -4.19 -0.96 3.48
CA LEU A 146 -4.96 -2.17 3.76
C LEU A 146 -6.23 -2.16 2.89
N TYR A 147 -6.53 -3.27 2.22
CA TYR A 147 -7.70 -3.40 1.35
C TYR A 147 -8.42 -4.73 1.52
N ASP A 148 -9.69 -4.76 1.14
CA ASP A 148 -10.39 -5.99 0.77
C ASP A 148 -10.05 -6.42 -0.68
N SER A 149 -10.48 -7.63 -1.06
CA SER A 149 -10.20 -8.21 -2.38
C SER A 149 -10.84 -7.45 -3.55
N GLU A 150 -11.77 -6.52 -3.31
CA GLU A 150 -12.34 -5.69 -4.37
C GLU A 150 -11.29 -4.81 -5.05
N VAL A 151 -10.16 -4.57 -4.37
CA VAL A 151 -9.04 -3.80 -4.89
C VAL A 151 -8.56 -4.35 -6.24
N PHE A 152 -8.56 -5.67 -6.43
CA PHE A 152 -8.13 -6.30 -7.70
C PHE A 152 -9.15 -6.08 -8.81
N ARG A 153 -10.45 -5.98 -8.49
CA ARG A 153 -11.45 -5.55 -9.47
C ARG A 153 -11.18 -4.11 -9.91
N MET A 154 -10.80 -3.24 -8.99
CA MET A 154 -10.49 -1.85 -9.30
C MET A 154 -9.22 -1.76 -10.16
N VAL A 155 -8.12 -2.38 -9.74
CA VAL A 155 -6.83 -2.36 -10.46
C VAL A 155 -6.99 -2.77 -11.94
N ARG A 156 -7.84 -3.76 -12.24
CA ARG A 156 -8.12 -4.19 -13.63
C ARG A 156 -8.81 -3.14 -14.50
N ASN A 157 -9.52 -2.20 -13.90
CA ASN A 157 -10.28 -1.16 -14.60
C ASN A 157 -9.55 0.20 -14.58
N LEU A 158 -8.34 0.27 -14.02
CA LEU A 158 -7.56 1.50 -14.05
C LEU A 158 -7.06 1.82 -15.45
N GLU A 159 -7.07 3.11 -15.75
CA GLU A 159 -6.40 3.67 -16.92
C GLU A 159 -5.06 4.29 -16.48
N PRO A 160 -3.99 4.16 -17.28
CA PRO A 160 -2.73 4.83 -16.98
C PRO A 160 -2.91 6.35 -16.89
N SER A 161 -2.26 6.96 -15.91
CA SER A 161 -2.22 8.42 -15.76
C SER A 161 -1.50 9.07 -16.95
N ALA A 162 -1.46 10.41 -16.98
CA ALA A 162 -0.67 11.15 -17.97
C ALA A 162 0.84 10.76 -17.98
N ARG A 163 1.31 10.10 -16.92
CA ARG A 163 2.68 9.59 -16.77
C ARG A 163 2.85 8.15 -17.26
N GLY A 164 1.75 7.48 -17.64
CA GLY A 164 1.74 6.07 -18.02
C GLY A 164 1.80 5.10 -16.84
N GLU A 165 1.52 5.57 -15.62
CA GLU A 165 1.50 4.78 -14.38
C GLU A 165 0.05 4.52 -13.94
N LEU A 166 -0.22 3.32 -13.42
CA LEU A 166 -1.43 3.01 -12.66
C LEU A 166 -1.24 3.53 -11.23
N GLU A 167 -1.87 4.66 -10.93
CA GLU A 167 -1.67 5.38 -9.67
C GLU A 167 -2.45 4.68 -8.54
N ILE A 168 -1.77 4.42 -7.42
CA ILE A 168 -2.43 3.89 -6.22
C ILE A 168 -3.43 4.89 -5.64
N THR A 169 -3.23 6.18 -5.90
CA THR A 169 -4.15 7.25 -5.49
C THR A 169 -5.52 7.10 -6.14
N ASP A 170 -5.61 6.59 -7.37
CA ASP A 170 -6.91 6.30 -8.01
C ASP A 170 -7.62 5.11 -7.34
N VAL A 171 -6.85 4.10 -6.92
CA VAL A 171 -7.37 2.98 -6.08
C VAL A 171 -7.92 3.50 -4.77
N ASN A 172 -7.17 4.37 -4.09
CA ASN A 172 -7.60 4.94 -2.83
C ASN A 172 -8.88 5.77 -2.99
N ASN A 173 -8.92 6.64 -4.01
CA ASN A 173 -10.07 7.50 -4.28
C ASN A 173 -11.33 6.69 -4.61
N PHE A 174 -11.21 5.54 -5.26
CA PHE A 174 -12.36 4.64 -5.46
C PHE A 174 -13.02 4.23 -4.12
N TYR A 175 -12.24 3.88 -3.10
CA TYR A 175 -12.79 3.56 -1.78
C TYR A 175 -13.32 4.80 -1.03
N VAL A 176 -12.68 5.95 -1.22
CA VAL A 176 -13.11 7.24 -0.65
C VAL A 176 -14.47 7.63 -1.21
N GLU A 177 -14.63 7.64 -2.54
CA GLU A 177 -15.89 7.97 -3.23
C GLU A 177 -17.02 6.99 -2.86
N ALA A 178 -16.68 5.73 -2.59
CA ALA A 178 -17.63 4.73 -2.12
C ALA A 178 -17.98 4.86 -0.62
N GLY A 179 -17.37 5.79 0.12
CA GLY A 179 -17.56 5.92 1.57
C GLY A 179 -17.04 4.74 2.37
N ARG A 180 -16.05 4.00 1.84
CA ARG A 180 -15.48 2.78 2.44
C ARG A 180 -14.03 2.90 2.85
N ALA A 181 -13.39 4.02 2.56
CA ALA A 181 -12.07 4.34 3.06
C ALA A 181 -12.12 4.82 4.52
N THR A 182 -11.25 4.25 5.34
CA THR A 182 -10.92 4.70 6.69
C THR A 182 -9.44 5.03 6.75
N TYR A 183 -8.98 5.67 7.83
CA TYR A 183 -7.57 6.02 7.97
C TYR A 183 -7.09 5.85 9.40
N ASP A 184 -5.77 5.84 9.55
CA ASP A 184 -5.05 5.76 10.81
C ASP A 184 -3.78 6.61 10.73
N ILE A 185 -3.30 7.15 11.87
CA ILE A 185 -2.18 8.12 11.94
C ILE A 185 -1.10 7.62 12.92
#